data_AF-A0AB34SJJ6-F1
#
_entry.id   AF-A0AB34SJJ6-F1
#
_cell.length_a   1.000
_cell.length_b   1.000
_cell.length_c   1.000
_cell.angle_alpha   90.00
_cell.angle_beta   90.00
_cell.angle_gamma   90.00
#
_symmetry.space_group_name_H-M   'P 1'
#
loop_
_entity.id
_entity.type
_entity.pdbx_description
1 polymer ?
#
loop_
_entity_poly.entity_id
_entity_poly.type
_entity_poly.pdbx_seq_one_letter_code
_entity_poly.pdbx_strand_id
1 'polypeptide(L)'
;MNIKRIVTGMMAGAAVFSLVPSNVYAENKDAEVVSEAAYQQDYSRLWGQVSEFDELGRIRITNSSDVNNDVILNINEDTIIVDAATGTPVLKENIKLDENIYVYAGRAMTLSLPPITNAKVIIVNIPQDFAVPSYVKVDSVKKNDNGTTTIVTEGGNKEITFNNETNVFPYKTRNIVTVDDIKAGSKLLIWEEFNANGVQTLELPVKAKASKCMIMPMDASETTEAIRKSGWSNENSKWYYIKEDGQMQTGWLKDNNKWYYLNADGSMKTGWLLDNNQYYYLKDNGEMAQNEYIDGYYLGANGSWVK
;
A
#
# COMPACT_ATOMS: atom_id res chain seq x y z
N MET A 1 30.40 -60.68 5.96
CA MET A 1 31.54 -60.12 6.70
C MET A 1 31.02 -59.58 8.03
N ASN A 2 31.40 -60.27 9.14
CA ASN A 2 31.34 -59.99 10.59
C ASN A 2 30.55 -58.75 11.07
N ILE A 3 29.45 -58.81 11.86
CA ILE A 3 29.16 -59.30 13.24
C ILE A 3 29.96 -58.61 14.39
N LYS A 4 29.19 -58.13 15.39
CA LYS A 4 29.45 -57.84 16.84
C LYS A 4 29.55 -56.33 17.16
N ARG A 5 28.93 -55.78 18.22
CA ARG A 5 28.67 -56.36 19.56
C ARG A 5 27.66 -55.50 20.36
N ILE A 6 26.77 -56.16 21.12
CA ILE A 6 25.98 -55.60 22.23
C ILE A 6 26.85 -55.64 23.50
N VAL A 7 26.77 -54.60 24.36
CA VAL A 7 27.11 -54.71 25.78
C VAL A 7 26.02 -54.00 26.60
N THR A 8 25.42 -54.78 27.50
CA THR A 8 24.49 -54.39 28.56
C THR A 8 25.26 -53.88 29.78
N GLY A 9 24.73 -52.87 30.47
CA GLY A 9 25.13 -52.48 31.83
C GLY A 9 23.94 -51.87 32.56
N MET A 10 23.51 -52.52 33.63
CA MET A 10 22.36 -52.20 34.47
C MET A 10 22.89 -51.81 35.86
N MET A 11 22.36 -50.74 36.47
CA MET A 11 22.05 -50.56 37.91
C MET A 11 22.33 -49.15 38.49
N ALA A 12 21.24 -48.60 39.06
CA ALA A 12 21.09 -47.91 40.34
C ALA A 12 21.80 -46.59 40.66
N GLY A 13 20.99 -45.58 41.02
CA GLY A 13 21.24 -44.75 42.20
C GLY A 13 21.17 -43.23 42.01
N ALA A 14 20.33 -42.61 42.85
CA ALA A 14 20.31 -41.20 43.26
C ALA A 14 19.57 -40.18 42.37
N ALA A 15 18.44 -39.71 42.92
CA ALA A 15 17.83 -38.44 42.59
C ALA A 15 18.71 -37.29 43.14
N VAL A 16 19.01 -36.30 42.30
CA VAL A 16 19.41 -34.96 42.72
C VAL A 16 18.72 -33.95 41.79
N PHE A 17 17.99 -33.03 42.40
CA PHE A 17 17.31 -31.90 41.77
C PHE A 17 18.31 -30.89 41.19
N SER A 18 17.84 -30.16 40.17
CA SER A 18 18.26 -28.82 39.72
C SER A 18 19.28 -28.69 38.57
N LEU A 19 18.96 -27.68 37.73
CA LEU A 19 19.74 -26.99 36.69
C LEU A 19 19.78 -27.64 35.31
N VAL A 20 18.88 -27.17 34.44
CA VAL A 20 19.01 -27.28 32.97
C VAL A 20 20.22 -26.43 32.55
N PRO A 21 21.27 -27.00 31.94
CA PRO A 21 22.38 -26.22 31.41
C PRO A 21 22.03 -25.64 30.04
N SER A 22 22.59 -24.47 29.84
CA SER A 22 22.56 -23.58 28.68
C SER A 22 23.08 -24.22 27.38
N ASN A 23 22.50 -23.78 26.26
CA ASN A 23 23.02 -23.66 24.89
C ASN A 23 24.14 -24.62 24.43
N VAL A 24 23.84 -25.40 23.38
CA VAL A 24 24.83 -25.80 22.37
C VAL A 24 24.18 -25.68 20.98
N TYR A 25 24.35 -24.51 20.34
CA TYR A 25 24.24 -24.40 18.89
C TYR A 25 25.58 -24.87 18.30
N ALA A 26 25.53 -25.87 17.42
CA ALA A 26 26.69 -26.28 16.64
C ALA A 26 27.04 -25.16 15.64
N GLU A 27 28.26 -24.66 15.73
CA GLU A 27 28.86 -23.67 14.84
C GLU A 27 29.04 -24.32 13.45
N ASN A 28 28.27 -23.89 12.44
CA ASN A 28 28.47 -24.32 11.06
C ASN A 28 29.29 -23.23 10.34
N LYS A 29 30.55 -23.54 10.02
CA LYS A 29 31.61 -22.58 9.63
C LYS A 29 31.72 -22.30 8.12
N ASP A 30 30.67 -22.52 7.35
CA ASP A 30 30.65 -22.25 5.91
C ASP A 30 29.43 -21.42 5.45
N ALA A 31 28.85 -20.62 6.35
CA ALA A 31 27.86 -19.62 5.97
C ALA A 31 28.59 -18.35 5.50
N GLU A 32 28.70 -18.20 4.18
CA GLU A 32 29.04 -16.93 3.54
C GLU A 32 28.15 -15.83 4.12
N VAL A 33 28.77 -14.83 4.77
CA VAL A 33 28.08 -13.74 5.46
C VAL A 33 27.40 -12.88 4.41
N VAL A 34 26.15 -13.22 4.10
CA VAL A 34 25.24 -12.32 3.38
C VAL A 34 24.89 -11.23 4.38
N SER A 35 25.43 -10.03 4.16
CA SER A 35 25.27 -8.87 5.02
C SER A 35 23.80 -8.62 5.34
N GLU A 36 23.47 -8.73 6.63
CA GLU A 36 22.21 -8.35 7.23
C GLU A 36 21.91 -6.86 6.98
N ALA A 37 21.03 -6.60 6.03
CA ALA A 37 20.07 -5.51 6.15
C ALA A 37 18.68 -6.14 6.13
N ALA A 38 18.30 -6.77 7.24
CA ALA A 38 16.90 -7.16 7.47
C ALA A 38 16.08 -5.86 7.56
N TYR A 39 15.56 -5.42 6.42
CA TYR A 39 14.74 -4.22 6.31
C TYR A 39 13.47 -4.43 7.13
N GLN A 40 13.31 -3.68 8.22
CA GLN A 40 12.10 -3.73 9.05
C GLN A 40 10.98 -2.96 8.35
N GLN A 41 9.86 -3.62 8.07
CA GLN A 41 8.64 -2.96 7.63
C GLN A 41 8.28 -1.81 8.59
N ASP A 42 7.75 -0.70 8.07
CA ASP A 42 7.30 0.46 8.85
C ASP A 42 6.05 0.19 9.73
N TYR A 43 5.70 -1.08 9.88
CA TYR A 43 4.59 -1.56 10.67
C TYR A 43 4.83 -2.98 11.17
N SER A 44 4.28 -3.27 12.34
CA SER A 44 4.22 -4.62 12.92
C SER A 44 2.79 -5.14 12.82
N ARG A 45 2.65 -6.42 12.45
CA ARG A 45 1.37 -7.13 12.51
C ARG A 45 1.11 -7.62 13.93
N LEU A 46 -0.02 -7.23 14.48
CA LEU A 46 -0.53 -7.61 15.79
C LEU A 46 -1.85 -8.38 15.61
N TRP A 47 -2.13 -9.28 16.54
CA TRP A 47 -3.39 -10.00 16.65
C TRP A 47 -3.77 -10.12 18.11
N GLY A 48 -5.04 -9.88 18.41
CA GLY A 48 -5.54 -10.00 19.76
C GLY A 48 -7.04 -9.78 19.85
N GLN A 49 -7.56 -10.07 21.04
CA GLN A 49 -8.94 -9.79 21.38
C GLN A 49 -9.06 -8.38 21.95
N VAL A 50 -10.10 -7.65 21.54
CA VAL A 50 -10.45 -6.34 22.09
C VAL A 50 -10.91 -6.50 23.53
N SER A 51 -10.12 -6.00 24.47
CA SER A 51 -10.37 -6.16 25.90
C SER A 51 -11.00 -4.93 26.55
N GLU A 52 -10.77 -3.73 26.01
CA GLU A 52 -11.24 -2.48 26.60
C GLU A 52 -11.24 -1.33 25.57
N PHE A 53 -12.16 -0.39 25.74
CA PHE A 53 -12.15 0.93 25.11
C PHE A 53 -11.89 1.98 26.19
N ASP A 54 -10.83 2.77 26.04
CA ASP A 54 -10.55 3.83 27.01
C ASP A 54 -11.44 5.07 26.80
N GLU A 55 -11.47 5.98 27.78
CA GLU A 55 -12.25 7.23 27.72
C GLU A 55 -11.82 8.17 26.56
N LEU A 56 -10.67 7.90 25.95
CA LEU A 56 -10.11 8.65 24.83
C LEU A 56 -10.34 7.96 23.48
N GLY A 57 -11.09 6.85 23.46
CA GLY A 57 -11.44 6.10 22.26
C GLY A 57 -10.32 5.23 21.70
N ARG A 58 -9.28 4.93 22.48
CA ARG A 58 -8.24 3.95 22.15
C ARG A 58 -8.73 2.55 22.46
N ILE A 59 -8.16 1.58 21.75
CA ILE A 59 -8.50 0.16 21.93
C ILE A 59 -7.36 -0.55 22.62
N ARG A 60 -7.65 -1.24 23.74
CA ARG A 60 -6.72 -2.21 24.30
C ARG A 60 -6.98 -3.57 23.65
N ILE A 61 -5.90 -4.19 23.16
CA ILE A 61 -5.91 -5.58 22.72
C ILE A 61 -5.01 -6.41 23.62
N THR A 62 -5.45 -7.63 23.94
CA THR A 62 -4.60 -8.63 24.60
C THR A 62 -3.91 -9.44 23.50
N ASN A 63 -2.60 -9.23 23.31
CA ASN A 63 -1.83 -9.93 22.29
C ASN A 63 -1.64 -11.40 22.69
N SER A 64 -2.01 -12.33 21.80
CA SER A 64 -2.00 -13.77 22.09
C SER A 64 -0.66 -14.47 21.82
N SER A 65 0.42 -13.74 21.50
CA SER A 65 1.71 -14.36 21.15
C SER A 65 2.60 -14.73 22.35
N ASP A 66 2.39 -14.13 23.52
CA ASP A 66 3.05 -14.51 24.78
C ASP A 66 2.24 -14.01 25.98
N VAL A 67 2.37 -14.70 27.11
CA VAL A 67 1.66 -14.46 28.38
C VAL A 67 1.67 -12.97 28.74
N ASN A 68 0.50 -12.32 28.64
CA ASN A 68 0.20 -10.97 29.12
C ASN A 68 1.02 -9.82 28.53
N ASN A 69 0.96 -9.61 27.21
CA ASN A 69 1.35 -8.30 26.65
C ASN A 69 0.16 -7.61 26.00
N ASP A 70 -0.56 -6.81 26.79
CA ASP A 70 -1.56 -5.89 26.27
C ASP A 70 -0.88 -4.83 25.39
N VAL A 71 -1.60 -4.34 24.38
CA VAL A 71 -1.17 -3.21 23.55
C VAL A 71 -2.32 -2.23 23.47
N ILE A 72 -2.02 -0.94 23.64
CA ILE A 72 -2.99 0.13 23.46
C ILE A 72 -2.82 0.71 22.05
N LEU A 73 -3.93 0.74 21.31
CA LEU A 73 -4.00 1.19 19.93
C LEU A 73 -4.67 2.56 19.88
N ASN A 74 -3.93 3.56 19.41
CA ASN A 74 -4.50 4.83 19.02
C ASN A 74 -5.19 4.67 17.65
N ILE A 75 -6.47 5.04 17.61
CA ILE A 75 -7.28 5.07 16.39
C ILE A 75 -7.52 6.53 16.04
N ASN A 76 -6.93 6.94 14.92
CA ASN A 76 -7.04 8.30 14.40
C ASN A 76 -8.01 8.31 13.21
N GLU A 77 -8.28 9.49 12.65
CA GLU A 77 -9.13 9.62 11.45
C GLU A 77 -8.53 8.92 10.23
N ASP A 78 -7.20 8.84 10.18
CA ASP A 78 -6.44 8.16 9.12
C ASP A 78 -6.34 6.63 9.32
N THR A 79 -6.78 6.11 10.48
CA THR A 79 -6.78 4.67 10.72
C THR A 79 -7.80 4.00 9.80
N ILE A 80 -7.31 3.07 9.00
CA ILE A 80 -8.12 2.30 8.07
C ILE A 80 -8.74 1.13 8.83
N ILE A 81 -10.06 1.00 8.80
CA ILE A 81 -10.78 -0.08 9.46
C ILE A 81 -11.64 -0.78 8.42
N VAL A 82 -11.46 -2.08 8.26
CA VAL A 82 -12.08 -2.85 7.18
C VAL A 82 -12.60 -4.20 7.66
N ASP A 83 -13.71 -4.61 7.07
CA ASP A 83 -14.27 -5.95 7.23
C ASP A 83 -13.39 -6.99 6.53
N ALA A 84 -13.05 -8.07 7.23
CA ALA A 84 -12.11 -9.07 6.75
C ALA A 84 -12.57 -9.79 5.48
N ALA A 85 -13.86 -10.06 5.34
CA ALA A 85 -14.39 -10.85 4.22
C ALA A 85 -14.67 -9.97 3.00
N THR A 86 -15.27 -8.81 3.23
CA THR A 86 -15.78 -7.96 2.17
C THR A 86 -14.81 -6.85 1.78
N GLY A 87 -13.94 -6.42 2.70
CA GLY A 87 -13.14 -5.21 2.54
C GLY A 87 -13.98 -3.93 2.63
N THR A 88 -15.22 -3.98 3.13
CA THR A 88 -15.98 -2.74 3.33
C THR A 88 -15.41 -1.94 4.49
N PRO A 89 -15.32 -0.60 4.39
CA PRO A 89 -14.92 0.23 5.52
C PRO A 89 -15.88 0.07 6.69
N VAL A 90 -15.33 -0.11 7.90
CA VAL A 90 -16.08 -0.21 9.15
C VAL A 90 -15.81 1.04 10.00
N LEU A 91 -16.83 1.54 10.69
CA LEU A 91 -16.66 2.67 11.61
C LEU A 91 -16.01 2.18 12.91
N LYS A 92 -15.17 3.00 13.54
CA LYS A 92 -14.51 2.65 14.80
C LYS A 92 -15.49 2.26 15.93
N GLU A 93 -16.68 2.85 15.91
CA GLU A 93 -17.77 2.56 16.85
C GLU A 93 -18.40 1.17 16.68
N ASN A 94 -18.17 0.52 15.54
CA ASN A 94 -18.68 -0.83 15.25
C ASN A 94 -17.71 -1.94 15.66
N ILE A 95 -16.52 -1.59 16.16
CA ILE A 95 -15.60 -2.57 16.76
C ILE A 95 -16.18 -2.98 18.10
N LYS A 96 -16.28 -4.29 18.36
CA LYS A 96 -16.94 -4.82 19.57
C LYS A 96 -15.93 -5.26 20.61
N LEU A 97 -16.36 -5.22 21.87
CA LEU A 97 -15.66 -5.91 22.95
C LEU A 97 -15.64 -7.41 22.69
N ASP A 98 -14.58 -8.08 23.11
CA ASP A 98 -14.34 -9.52 22.92
C ASP A 98 -14.17 -9.95 21.44
N GLU A 99 -14.05 -8.99 20.52
CA GLU A 99 -13.81 -9.28 19.10
C GLU A 99 -12.32 -9.54 18.82
N ASN A 100 -12.03 -10.55 18.02
CA ASN A 100 -10.67 -10.79 17.52
C ASN A 100 -10.38 -9.87 16.34
N ILE A 101 -9.28 -9.13 16.41
CA ILE A 101 -8.87 -8.19 15.36
C ILE A 101 -7.41 -8.43 14.95
N TYR A 102 -7.11 -8.19 13.68
CA TYR A 102 -5.73 -8.02 13.21
C TYR A 102 -5.43 -6.54 13.04
N VAL A 103 -4.24 -6.13 13.46
CA VAL A 103 -3.83 -4.72 13.40
C VAL A 103 -2.44 -4.62 12.81
N TYR A 104 -2.30 -3.78 11.79
CA TYR A 104 -1.01 -3.31 11.32
C TYR A 104 -0.74 -1.98 12.00
N ALA A 105 0.17 -1.99 12.96
CA ALA A 105 0.48 -0.84 13.79
C ALA A 105 1.88 -0.31 13.48
N GLY A 106 2.08 1.00 13.63
CA GLY A 106 3.42 1.59 13.55
C GLY A 106 4.33 1.16 14.70
N ARG A 107 5.50 1.79 14.79
CA ARG A 107 6.42 1.58 15.91
C ARG A 107 5.72 1.89 17.24
N ALA A 108 5.80 0.96 18.18
CA ALA A 108 5.24 1.13 19.52
C ALA A 108 6.14 2.04 20.37
N MET A 109 5.53 2.89 21.19
CA MET A 109 6.21 3.64 22.23
C MET A 109 6.53 2.71 23.40
N THR A 110 7.78 2.23 23.47
CA THR A 110 8.24 1.25 24.47
C THR A 110 8.42 1.82 25.88
N LEU A 111 8.26 3.14 26.05
CA LEU A 111 8.32 3.80 27.35
C LEU A 111 6.98 3.78 28.12
N SER A 112 5.94 3.16 27.55
CA SER A 112 4.62 3.00 28.19
C SER A 112 4.34 1.52 28.42
N LEU A 113 3.71 1.18 29.56
CA LEU A 113 3.23 -0.17 29.86
C LEU A 113 1.73 -0.11 30.21
N PRO A 114 0.84 -0.73 29.42
CA PRO A 114 1.13 -1.45 28.18
C PRO A 114 1.65 -0.52 27.05
N PRO A 115 2.45 -1.03 26.10
CA PRO A 115 2.95 -0.25 24.98
C PRO A 115 1.81 0.38 24.18
N ILE A 116 1.99 1.65 23.81
CA ILE A 116 1.04 2.42 23.01
C ILE A 116 1.56 2.49 21.58
N THR A 117 0.72 2.22 20.59
CA THR A 117 1.06 2.35 19.17
C THR A 117 -0.10 2.94 18.36
N ASN A 118 0.20 3.50 17.20
CA ASN A 118 -0.80 4.00 16.27
C ASN A 118 -1.21 2.91 15.29
N ALA A 119 -2.50 2.61 15.23
CA ALA A 119 -3.04 1.66 14.26
C ALA A 119 -3.09 2.30 12.87
N LYS A 120 -2.47 1.66 11.88
CA LYS A 120 -2.55 2.05 10.47
C LYS A 120 -3.74 1.36 9.80
N VAL A 121 -3.83 0.04 9.96
CA VAL A 121 -4.93 -0.78 9.43
C VAL A 121 -5.45 -1.71 10.51
N ILE A 122 -6.77 -1.75 10.69
CA ILE A 122 -7.48 -2.68 11.58
C ILE A 122 -8.42 -3.52 10.72
N ILE A 123 -8.33 -4.83 10.90
CA ILE A 123 -9.20 -5.79 10.22
C ILE A 123 -10.12 -6.42 11.26
N VAL A 124 -11.42 -6.30 11.03
CA VAL A 124 -12.51 -6.67 11.95
C VAL A 124 -13.51 -7.61 11.27
N ASN A 125 -14.50 -8.09 12.02
CA ASN A 125 -15.52 -9.04 11.58
C ASN A 125 -14.93 -10.29 10.93
N ILE A 126 -13.89 -10.86 11.54
CA ILE A 126 -13.16 -11.98 10.97
C ILE A 126 -14.00 -13.26 11.13
N PRO A 127 -14.46 -13.89 10.03
CA PRO A 127 -15.20 -15.15 10.14
C PRO A 127 -14.31 -16.27 10.68
N GLN A 128 -14.93 -17.30 11.25
CA GLN A 128 -14.21 -18.49 11.70
C GLN A 128 -13.45 -19.14 10.52
N ASP A 129 -12.22 -19.58 10.76
CA ASP A 129 -11.32 -20.20 9.78
C ASP A 129 -11.03 -19.35 8.53
N PHE A 130 -11.24 -18.03 8.62
CA PHE A 130 -11.01 -17.11 7.52
C PHE A 130 -9.56 -16.66 7.45
N ALA A 131 -8.98 -16.74 6.26
CA ALA A 131 -7.66 -16.21 6.00
C ALA A 131 -7.69 -14.69 5.86
N VAL A 132 -7.10 -14.02 6.84
CA VAL A 132 -7.09 -12.56 6.91
C VAL A 132 -6.16 -11.97 5.84
N PRO A 133 -6.57 -10.89 5.15
CA PRO A 133 -5.76 -10.27 4.12
C PRO A 133 -4.45 -9.69 4.66
N SER A 134 -3.45 -9.69 3.79
CA SER A 134 -2.11 -9.15 4.04
C SER A 134 -2.07 -7.67 3.68
N TYR A 135 -1.69 -6.81 4.62
CA TYR A 135 -1.35 -5.43 4.32
C TYR A 135 0.12 -5.37 3.88
N VAL A 136 0.37 -4.85 2.68
CA VAL A 136 1.70 -4.81 2.06
C VAL A 136 1.97 -3.45 1.45
N LYS A 137 3.25 -3.07 1.41
CA LYS A 137 3.76 -1.96 0.62
C LYS A 137 4.49 -2.53 -0.60
N VAL A 138 4.24 -1.96 -1.77
CA VAL A 138 4.84 -2.41 -3.02
C VAL A 138 6.23 -1.80 -3.17
N ASP A 139 7.23 -2.65 -3.40
CA ASP A 139 8.59 -2.24 -3.76
C ASP A 139 8.72 -2.01 -5.26
N SER A 140 8.36 -3.03 -6.04
CA SER A 140 8.41 -2.98 -7.50
C SER A 140 7.24 -3.73 -8.13
N VAL A 141 6.93 -3.34 -9.37
CA VAL A 141 5.84 -3.91 -10.17
C VAL A 141 6.40 -4.39 -11.50
N LYS A 142 6.13 -5.65 -11.83
CA LYS A 142 6.51 -6.29 -13.08
C LYS A 142 5.26 -6.67 -13.84
N LYS A 143 5.10 -6.15 -15.06
CA LYS A 143 4.08 -6.61 -16.01
C LYS A 143 4.66 -7.78 -16.81
N ASN A 144 3.97 -8.91 -16.79
CA ASN A 144 4.37 -10.09 -17.54
C ASN A 144 3.70 -10.10 -18.92
N ASP A 145 4.35 -10.70 -19.92
CA ASP A 145 3.86 -10.74 -21.30
C ASP A 145 2.53 -11.50 -21.47
N ASN A 146 2.16 -12.30 -20.47
CA ASN A 146 0.88 -13.03 -20.39
C ASN A 146 -0.29 -12.18 -19.87
N GLY A 147 -0.07 -10.88 -19.63
CA GLY A 147 -1.08 -9.95 -19.11
C GLY A 147 -1.24 -9.96 -17.59
N THR A 148 -0.49 -10.78 -16.85
CA THR A 148 -0.50 -10.75 -15.39
C THR A 148 0.48 -9.70 -14.85
N THR A 149 0.18 -9.14 -13.70
CA THR A 149 1.09 -8.22 -13.00
C THR A 149 1.61 -8.90 -11.74
N THR A 150 2.92 -8.92 -11.54
CA THR A 150 3.55 -9.41 -10.32
C THR A 150 4.13 -8.23 -9.56
N ILE A 151 3.80 -8.11 -8.28
CA ILE A 151 4.42 -7.14 -7.38
C ILE A 151 5.43 -7.84 -6.48
N VAL A 152 6.48 -7.13 -6.12
CA VAL A 152 7.39 -7.49 -5.04
C VAL A 152 7.06 -6.61 -3.85
N THR A 153 6.87 -7.20 -2.67
CA THR A 153 6.62 -6.44 -1.45
C THR A 153 7.90 -5.81 -0.92
N GLU A 154 7.77 -4.67 -0.25
CA GLU A 154 8.87 -4.03 0.49
C GLU A 154 9.57 -5.03 1.42
N GLY A 155 10.89 -5.13 1.29
CA GLY A 155 11.73 -6.15 1.92
C GLY A 155 12.02 -7.38 1.06
N GLY A 156 11.47 -7.47 -0.16
CA GLY A 156 11.80 -8.53 -1.14
C GLY A 156 11.31 -9.93 -0.75
N ASN A 157 10.57 -10.07 0.33
CA ASN A 157 10.25 -11.37 0.92
C ASN A 157 9.05 -12.08 0.26
N LYS A 158 8.26 -11.36 -0.55
CA LYS A 158 7.03 -11.88 -1.13
C LYS A 158 6.78 -11.32 -2.53
N GLU A 159 6.44 -12.22 -3.44
CA GLU A 159 5.96 -11.93 -4.79
C GLU A 159 4.48 -12.28 -4.90
N ILE A 160 3.66 -11.32 -5.31
CA ILE A 160 2.21 -11.52 -5.44
C ILE A 160 1.81 -11.27 -6.88
N THR A 161 1.17 -12.26 -7.50
CA THR A 161 0.70 -12.17 -8.89
C THR A 161 -0.79 -11.89 -8.95
N PHE A 162 -1.15 -10.88 -9.74
CA PHE A 162 -2.51 -10.45 -10.08
C PHE A 162 -2.83 -10.95 -11.49
N ASN A 163 -3.97 -11.62 -11.63
CA ASN A 163 -4.48 -12.04 -12.93
C ASN A 163 -5.58 -11.08 -13.41
N ASN A 164 -6.12 -11.32 -14.61
CA ASN A 164 -7.18 -10.49 -15.19
C ASN A 164 -8.54 -10.62 -14.45
N GLU A 165 -8.67 -11.61 -13.57
CA GLU A 165 -9.87 -11.88 -12.77
C GLU A 165 -9.76 -11.32 -11.35
N THR A 166 -8.58 -10.84 -10.95
CA THR A 166 -8.35 -10.29 -9.61
C THR A 166 -9.19 -9.04 -9.42
N ASN A 167 -10.09 -9.08 -8.45
CA ASN A 167 -10.94 -7.93 -8.14
C ASN A 167 -10.12 -6.85 -7.43
N VAL A 168 -9.85 -5.74 -8.12
CA VAL A 168 -9.16 -4.57 -7.59
C VAL A 168 -10.17 -3.44 -7.35
N PHE A 169 -10.15 -2.86 -6.15
CA PHE A 169 -11.08 -1.80 -5.76
C PHE A 169 -10.38 -0.83 -4.80
N PRO A 170 -10.81 0.44 -4.72
CA PRO A 170 -10.16 1.40 -3.85
C PRO A 170 -10.78 1.39 -2.45
N TYR A 171 -10.04 1.89 -1.46
CA TYR A 171 -10.62 2.23 -0.17
C TYR A 171 -11.35 3.59 -0.25
N LYS A 172 -12.65 3.62 0.11
CA LYS A 172 -13.52 4.81 0.24
C LYS A 172 -13.68 5.75 -0.98
N THR A 173 -12.90 5.62 -2.04
CA THR A 173 -13.07 6.45 -3.25
C THR A 173 -14.07 5.80 -4.22
N ARG A 174 -14.75 6.62 -5.04
CA ARG A 174 -15.57 6.14 -6.17
C ARG A 174 -14.75 5.99 -7.46
N ASN A 175 -13.43 6.05 -7.37
CA ASN A 175 -12.57 5.92 -8.53
C ASN A 175 -12.56 4.47 -8.98
N ILE A 176 -12.72 4.24 -10.28
CA ILE A 176 -12.44 2.92 -10.84
C ILE A 176 -10.92 2.76 -10.79
N VAL A 177 -10.45 1.73 -10.09
CA VAL A 177 -9.03 1.38 -10.04
C VAL A 177 -8.83 -0.01 -10.61
N THR A 178 -7.65 -0.23 -11.17
CA THR A 178 -7.26 -1.48 -11.80
C THR A 178 -5.87 -1.88 -11.33
N VAL A 179 -5.41 -3.05 -11.75
CA VAL A 179 -4.05 -3.53 -11.47
C VAL A 179 -2.99 -2.55 -12.02
N ASP A 180 -3.31 -1.78 -13.07
CA ASP A 180 -2.40 -0.79 -13.66
C ASP A 180 -2.16 0.43 -12.76
N ASP A 181 -3.03 0.68 -11.78
CA ASP A 181 -2.87 1.76 -10.80
C ASP A 181 -1.91 1.40 -9.66
N ILE A 182 -1.52 0.12 -9.57
CA ILE A 182 -0.55 -0.35 -8.59
C ILE A 182 0.86 0.05 -9.03
N LYS A 183 1.56 0.80 -8.19
CA LYS A 183 2.90 1.32 -8.44
C LYS A 183 3.82 1.05 -7.24
N ALA A 184 5.12 1.22 -7.44
CA ALA A 184 6.06 1.28 -6.32
C ALA A 184 5.60 2.31 -5.28
N GLY A 185 5.66 1.93 -4.00
CA GLY A 185 5.13 2.72 -2.89
C GLY A 185 3.63 2.58 -2.64
N SER A 186 2.86 1.93 -3.52
CA SER A 186 1.44 1.67 -3.25
C SER A 186 1.28 0.79 -2.01
N LYS A 187 0.36 1.19 -1.14
CA LYS A 187 -0.10 0.40 0.01
C LYS A 187 -1.32 -0.40 -0.42
N LEU A 188 -1.29 -1.70 -0.18
CA LEU A 188 -2.33 -2.61 -0.63
C LEU A 188 -2.78 -3.50 0.52
N LEU A 189 -4.05 -3.90 0.49
CA LEU A 189 -4.56 -4.99 1.30
C LEU A 189 -5.01 -6.10 0.37
N ILE A 190 -4.37 -7.26 0.51
CA ILE A 190 -4.44 -8.34 -0.46
C ILE A 190 -5.01 -9.58 0.20
N TRP A 191 -6.08 -10.09 -0.39
CA TRP A 191 -6.56 -11.44 -0.14
C TRP A 191 -5.84 -12.39 -1.08
N GLU A 192 -5.27 -13.43 -0.51
CA GLU A 192 -4.46 -14.39 -1.24
C GLU A 192 -5.28 -15.65 -1.53
N GLU A 193 -5.04 -16.24 -2.70
CA GLU A 193 -5.55 -17.57 -3.00
C GLU A 193 -4.74 -18.62 -2.23
N PHE A 194 -5.45 -19.47 -1.48
CA PHE A 194 -4.86 -20.66 -0.90
C PHE A 194 -4.89 -21.75 -1.95
N ASN A 195 -3.75 -22.02 -2.59
CA ASN A 195 -3.63 -23.20 -3.45
C ASN A 195 -3.90 -24.45 -2.62
N ALA A 196 -4.62 -25.43 -3.19
CA ALA A 196 -5.17 -26.62 -2.54
C ALA A 196 -4.20 -27.52 -1.75
N ASN A 197 -2.89 -27.22 -1.74
CA ASN A 197 -1.85 -27.96 -1.03
C ASN A 197 -1.25 -27.20 0.16
N GLY A 198 -1.71 -25.99 0.51
CA GLY A 198 -1.30 -25.28 1.73
C GLY A 198 0.16 -24.82 1.79
N VAL A 199 0.95 -24.98 0.71
CA VAL A 199 2.35 -24.56 0.67
C VAL A 199 2.46 -23.25 -0.12
N GLN A 200 2.57 -22.14 0.60
CA GLN A 200 3.41 -21.03 0.14
C GLN A 200 4.82 -21.60 0.01
N THR A 201 5.52 -21.38 -1.10
CA THR A 201 6.92 -21.82 -1.18
C THR A 201 7.68 -21.24 0.01
N LEU A 202 8.28 -22.08 0.86
CA LEU A 202 9.16 -21.63 1.94
C LEU A 202 10.45 -21.00 1.40
N GLU A 203 10.66 -21.07 0.09
CA GLU A 203 11.71 -20.37 -0.64
C GLU A 203 11.35 -18.90 -0.81
N LEU A 204 12.29 -18.03 -0.41
CA LEU A 204 12.20 -16.60 -0.64
C LEU A 204 12.56 -16.27 -2.11
N PRO A 205 11.81 -15.39 -2.78
CA PRO A 205 10.60 -14.72 -2.31
C PRO A 205 9.38 -15.66 -2.29
N VAL A 206 8.56 -15.54 -1.25
CA VAL A 206 7.31 -16.30 -1.12
C VAL A 206 6.37 -15.94 -2.26
N LYS A 207 5.96 -16.93 -3.06
CA LYS A 207 5.06 -16.69 -4.21
C LYS A 207 3.60 -16.91 -3.83
N ALA A 208 2.78 -15.88 -4.03
CA ALA A 208 1.34 -15.91 -3.80
C ALA A 208 0.56 -15.37 -5.00
N LYS A 209 -0.73 -15.69 -5.05
CA LYS A 209 -1.68 -15.15 -6.03
C LYS A 209 -2.74 -14.31 -5.31
N ALA A 210 -3.10 -13.17 -5.87
CA ALA A 210 -4.13 -12.30 -5.32
C ALA A 210 -5.52 -12.71 -5.84
N SER A 211 -6.43 -13.08 -4.93
CA SER A 211 -7.86 -13.27 -5.26
C SER A 211 -8.59 -11.93 -5.31
N LYS A 212 -8.25 -11.04 -4.38
CA LYS A 212 -8.87 -9.72 -4.22
C LYS A 212 -7.84 -8.73 -3.68
N CYS A 213 -7.93 -7.49 -4.12
CA CYS A 213 -7.00 -6.44 -3.69
C CYS A 213 -7.70 -5.10 -3.49
N MET A 214 -7.46 -4.51 -2.33
CA MET A 214 -7.83 -3.14 -2.06
C MET A 214 -6.61 -2.24 -2.20
N ILE A 215 -6.72 -1.22 -3.03
CA ILE A 215 -5.73 -0.13 -3.08
C ILE A 215 -6.04 0.85 -1.96
N MET A 216 -5.10 1.01 -1.04
CA MET A 216 -5.22 1.92 0.11
C MET A 216 -5.01 3.37 -0.34
N PRO A 217 -5.63 4.35 0.34
CA PRO A 217 -5.34 5.74 0.05
C PRO A 217 -3.86 5.98 0.37
N MET A 218 -3.12 6.54 -0.57
CA MET A 218 -1.72 6.90 -0.30
C MET A 218 -1.71 8.07 0.68
N ASP A 219 -0.98 7.93 1.79
CA ASP A 219 -0.81 9.00 2.77
C ASP A 219 -0.21 10.22 2.07
N ALA A 220 -0.91 11.36 2.14
CA ALA A 220 -0.43 12.64 1.59
C ALA A 220 0.89 13.12 2.23
N SER A 221 1.31 12.48 3.32
CA SER A 221 2.57 12.70 4.03
C SER A 221 3.72 11.82 3.53
N GLU A 222 3.44 10.67 2.89
CA GLU A 222 4.46 9.74 2.37
C GLU A 222 4.64 9.87 0.84
N THR A 223 3.94 10.82 0.21
CA THR A 223 4.12 11.19 -1.19
C THR A 223 5.44 11.94 -1.42
N THR A 224 6.57 11.25 -1.23
CA THR A 224 7.75 11.52 -2.05
C THR A 224 7.53 10.87 -3.42
N GLU A 225 7.31 11.73 -4.42
CA GLU A 225 7.30 11.49 -5.87
C GLU A 225 6.18 10.65 -6.51
N ALA A 226 5.46 9.79 -5.78
CA ALA A 226 4.38 9.01 -6.38
C ALA A 226 2.99 9.60 -6.07
N ILE A 227 2.38 10.23 -7.08
CA ILE A 227 0.98 10.71 -7.13
C ILE A 227 0.70 12.05 -6.44
N ARG A 228 1.34 13.14 -6.90
CA ARG A 228 0.54 14.35 -7.16
C ARG A 228 -0.26 14.02 -8.41
N LYS A 229 -1.59 14.19 -8.43
CA LYS A 229 -2.34 14.24 -9.70
C LYS A 229 -1.80 15.47 -10.45
N SER A 230 -0.69 15.33 -11.16
CA SER A 230 -0.20 16.35 -12.08
C SER A 230 -0.64 15.97 -13.48
N GLY A 231 -0.90 16.97 -14.31
CA GLY A 231 -1.47 16.78 -15.63
C GLY A 231 -2.94 17.16 -15.72
N TRP A 232 -3.55 16.73 -16.82
CA TRP A 232 -4.92 17.10 -17.18
C TRP A 232 -5.96 16.40 -16.31
N SER A 233 -6.86 17.17 -15.73
CA SER A 233 -8.02 16.72 -14.96
C SER A 233 -9.31 17.21 -15.63
N ASN A 234 -10.30 16.33 -15.80
CA ASN A 234 -11.62 16.72 -16.30
C ASN A 234 -12.63 16.71 -15.15
N GLU A 235 -13.24 17.86 -14.87
CA GLU A 235 -14.27 18.01 -13.85
C GLU A 235 -15.45 18.76 -14.46
N ASN A 236 -16.66 18.16 -14.40
CA ASN A 236 -17.90 18.76 -14.88
C ASN A 236 -17.80 19.34 -16.32
N SER A 237 -17.19 18.58 -17.24
CA SER A 237 -16.96 18.98 -18.64
C SER A 237 -16.02 20.17 -18.83
N LYS A 238 -15.26 20.57 -17.80
CA LYS A 238 -14.16 21.52 -17.90
C LYS A 238 -12.83 20.81 -17.69
N TRP A 239 -11.82 21.21 -18.46
CA TRP A 239 -10.46 20.72 -18.32
C TRP A 239 -9.65 21.65 -17.43
N TYR A 240 -8.85 21.07 -16.56
CA TYR A 240 -7.93 21.74 -15.65
C TYR A 240 -6.55 21.10 -15.81
N TYR A 241 -5.49 21.84 -15.51
CA TYR A 241 -4.15 21.27 -15.42
C TYR A 241 -3.60 21.48 -14.03
N ILE A 242 -3.19 20.40 -13.38
CA ILE A 242 -2.59 20.46 -12.05
C ILE A 242 -1.07 20.36 -12.22
N LYS A 243 -0.35 21.34 -11.67
CA LYS A 243 1.11 21.37 -11.67
C LYS A 243 1.67 20.27 -10.78
N GLU A 244 2.95 19.99 -10.95
CA GLU A 244 3.68 19.00 -10.14
C GLU A 244 3.68 19.33 -8.65
N ASP A 245 3.47 20.59 -8.24
CA ASP A 245 3.34 21.05 -6.85
C ASP A 245 1.93 20.89 -6.26
N GLY A 246 0.97 20.38 -7.05
CA GLY A 246 -0.43 20.22 -6.66
C GLY A 246 -1.29 21.48 -6.83
N GLN A 247 -0.70 22.61 -7.26
CA GLN A 247 -1.46 23.82 -7.56
C GLN A 247 -2.06 23.75 -8.97
N MET A 248 -3.21 24.38 -9.14
CA MET A 248 -3.84 24.53 -10.45
C MET A 248 -3.03 25.50 -11.33
N GLN A 249 -2.77 25.11 -12.58
CA GLN A 249 -2.16 25.98 -13.57
C GLN A 249 -3.18 27.03 -14.04
N THR A 250 -2.74 28.27 -14.13
CA THR A 250 -3.45 29.38 -14.75
C THR A 250 -2.54 30.05 -15.77
N GLY A 251 -3.12 30.66 -16.80
CA GLY A 251 -2.39 31.25 -17.91
C GLY A 251 -1.86 30.21 -18.90
N TRP A 252 -0.77 30.56 -19.59
CA TRP A 252 -0.16 29.73 -20.63
C TRP A 252 0.47 28.45 -20.06
N LEU A 253 0.23 27.34 -20.73
CA LEU A 253 0.81 26.02 -20.45
C LEU A 253 1.41 25.44 -21.73
N LYS A 254 2.65 24.98 -21.64
CA LYS A 254 3.26 24.17 -22.71
C LYS A 254 3.27 22.70 -22.27
N ASP A 255 2.54 21.86 -22.98
CA ASP A 255 2.47 20.42 -22.75
C ASP A 255 2.67 19.67 -24.08
N ASN A 256 3.55 18.66 -24.10
CA ASN A 256 3.88 17.89 -25.31
C ASN A 256 4.17 18.73 -26.57
N ASN A 257 4.92 19.82 -26.39
CA ASN A 257 5.26 20.80 -27.43
C ASN A 257 4.08 21.55 -28.06
N LYS A 258 2.91 21.51 -27.41
CA LYS A 258 1.71 22.26 -27.76
C LYS A 258 1.43 23.29 -26.66
N TRP A 259 0.80 24.39 -27.05
CA TRP A 259 0.42 25.45 -26.12
C TRP A 259 -1.06 25.40 -25.81
N TYR A 260 -1.39 25.64 -24.56
CA TYR A 260 -2.74 25.70 -24.03
C TYR A 260 -2.87 26.95 -23.16
N TYR A 261 -4.10 27.38 -22.92
CA TYR A 261 -4.37 28.50 -22.01
C TYR A 261 -5.42 28.10 -20.98
N LEU A 262 -5.10 28.32 -19.70
CA LEU A 262 -6.00 28.08 -18.56
C LEU A 262 -6.48 29.44 -18.04
N ASN A 263 -7.79 29.61 -17.87
CA ASN A 263 -8.38 30.82 -17.32
C ASN A 263 -7.96 31.04 -15.86
N ALA A 264 -8.31 32.19 -15.28
CA ALA A 264 -8.01 32.48 -13.87
C ALA A 264 -8.71 31.51 -12.90
N ASP A 265 -9.85 30.92 -13.29
CA ASP A 265 -10.53 29.85 -12.55
C ASP A 265 -9.92 28.46 -12.81
N GLY A 266 -8.83 28.40 -13.59
CA GLY A 266 -8.10 27.20 -13.99
C GLY A 266 -8.72 26.38 -15.10
N SER A 267 -9.89 26.77 -15.61
CA SER A 267 -10.54 26.06 -16.71
C SER A 267 -9.83 26.31 -18.05
N MET A 268 -9.67 25.28 -18.86
CA MET A 268 -9.07 25.37 -20.19
C MET A 268 -9.91 26.25 -21.12
N LYS A 269 -9.26 27.20 -21.78
CA LYS A 269 -9.88 28.11 -22.73
C LYS A 269 -9.83 27.52 -24.14
N THR A 270 -10.94 27.69 -24.85
CA THR A 270 -11.06 27.47 -26.31
C THR A 270 -11.52 28.76 -26.98
N GLY A 271 -11.36 28.84 -28.29
CA GLY A 271 -11.67 29.99 -29.13
C GLY A 271 -10.64 31.12 -29.04
N TRP A 272 -11.06 32.33 -29.41
CA TRP A 272 -10.21 33.51 -29.42
C TRP A 272 -9.81 33.97 -28.01
N LEU A 273 -8.53 34.31 -27.85
CA LEU A 273 -7.92 34.86 -26.65
C LEU A 273 -7.20 36.17 -27.00
N LEU A 274 -7.44 37.22 -26.22
CA LEU A 274 -6.66 38.45 -26.25
C LEU A 274 -5.74 38.44 -25.02
N ASP A 275 -4.44 38.34 -25.23
CA ASP A 275 -3.43 38.38 -24.18
C ASP A 275 -2.32 39.35 -24.58
N ASN A 276 -1.94 40.26 -23.68
CA ASN A 276 -0.92 41.30 -23.93
C ASN A 276 -1.06 42.05 -25.27
N ASN A 277 -2.30 42.44 -25.62
CA ASN A 277 -2.63 43.16 -26.85
C ASN A 277 -2.36 42.36 -28.16
N GLN A 278 -2.26 41.03 -28.05
CA GLN A 278 -2.13 40.11 -29.18
C GLN A 278 -3.29 39.09 -29.15
N TYR A 279 -3.79 38.74 -30.33
CA TYR A 279 -4.85 37.74 -30.47
C TYR A 279 -4.25 36.36 -30.74
N TYR A 280 -4.77 35.37 -30.05
CA TYR A 280 -4.44 33.96 -30.19
C TYR A 280 -5.74 33.17 -30.40
N TYR A 281 -5.65 31.99 -31.01
CA TYR A 281 -6.79 31.08 -31.13
C TYR A 281 -6.45 29.73 -30.52
N LEU A 282 -7.31 29.25 -29.62
CA LEU A 282 -7.23 27.94 -29.00
C LEU A 282 -8.31 27.05 -29.66
N LYS A 283 -7.90 25.93 -30.25
CA LYS A 283 -8.81 24.98 -30.92
C LYS A 283 -9.76 24.31 -29.91
N ASP A 284 -10.72 23.52 -30.40
CA ASP A 284 -11.69 22.82 -29.54
C ASP A 284 -11.05 21.85 -28.53
N ASN A 285 -9.87 21.31 -28.88
CA ASN A 285 -9.06 20.47 -27.98
C ASN A 285 -8.12 21.30 -27.07
N GLY A 286 -8.23 22.63 -27.08
CA GLY A 286 -7.44 23.57 -26.28
C GLY A 286 -6.09 23.96 -26.88
N GLU A 287 -5.67 23.34 -27.99
CA GLU A 287 -4.36 23.60 -28.60
C GLU A 287 -4.32 24.97 -29.29
N MET A 288 -3.29 25.76 -29.01
CA MET A 288 -3.04 27.01 -29.70
C MET A 288 -2.71 26.77 -31.17
N ALA A 289 -3.44 27.44 -32.04
CA ALA A 289 -3.16 27.45 -33.47
C ALA A 289 -1.89 28.26 -33.78
N GLN A 290 -1.04 27.72 -34.65
CA GLN A 290 0.21 28.37 -35.07
C GLN A 290 0.56 27.97 -36.52
N ASN A 291 1.06 28.92 -37.30
CA ASN A 291 1.36 28.76 -38.74
C ASN A 291 0.15 28.25 -39.55
N GLU A 292 -1.05 28.73 -39.23
CA GLU A 292 -2.28 28.31 -39.89
C GLU A 292 -3.31 29.44 -39.98
N TYR A 293 -4.30 29.25 -40.85
CA TYR A 293 -5.44 30.16 -40.99
C TYR A 293 -6.62 29.65 -40.16
N ILE A 294 -7.18 30.53 -39.33
CA ILE A 294 -8.42 30.30 -38.61
C ILE A 294 -9.41 31.40 -39.01
N ASP A 295 -10.55 31.02 -39.58
CA ASP A 295 -11.62 31.95 -40.00
C ASP A 295 -11.13 33.13 -40.87
N GLY A 296 -10.11 32.90 -41.71
CA GLY A 296 -9.52 33.92 -42.57
C GLY A 296 -8.40 34.75 -41.93
N TYR A 297 -8.06 34.52 -40.66
CA TYR A 297 -6.98 35.18 -39.94
C TYR A 297 -5.75 34.26 -39.87
N TYR A 298 -4.58 34.77 -40.29
CA TYR A 298 -3.34 34.01 -40.23
C TYR A 298 -2.67 34.14 -38.86
N LEU A 299 -2.40 33.02 -38.19
CA LEU A 299 -1.63 32.99 -36.94
C LEU A 299 -0.17 32.62 -37.21
N GLY A 300 0.74 33.46 -36.74
CA GLY A 300 2.18 33.29 -36.94
C GLY A 300 2.79 32.13 -36.18
N ALA A 301 4.12 31.99 -36.26
CA ALA A 301 4.87 30.91 -35.62
C ALA A 301 4.82 30.91 -34.09
N ASN A 302 4.50 32.06 -33.50
CA ASN A 302 4.26 32.24 -32.06
C ASN A 302 2.78 32.16 -31.68
N GLY A 303 1.90 31.81 -32.63
CA GLY A 303 0.44 31.73 -32.45
C GLY A 303 -0.29 33.07 -32.42
N SER A 304 0.42 34.21 -32.48
CA SER A 304 -0.23 35.52 -32.52
C SER A 304 -0.78 35.81 -33.91
N TRP A 305 -1.95 36.43 -33.97
CA TRP A 305 -2.55 36.90 -35.21
C TRP A 305 -1.67 37.96 -35.88
N VAL A 306 -1.37 37.72 -37.15
CA VAL A 306 -0.64 38.64 -38.02
C VAL A 306 -1.66 39.39 -38.87
N LYS A 307 -1.68 40.71 -38.71
CA LYS A 307 -2.55 41.63 -39.47
C LYS A 307 -2.02 41.89 -40.87
#